data_AF-A0AAX6LBZ3-F1
#
_entry.id   AF-A0AAX6LBZ3-F1
#
_cell.length_a   1.000
_cell.length_b   1.000
_cell.length_c   1.000
_cell.angle_alpha   90.00
_cell.angle_beta   90.00
_cell.angle_gamma   90.00
#
_symmetry.space_group_name_H-M   'P 1'
#
loop_
_entity.id
_entity.type
_entity.pdbx_description
1 polymer ?
#
loop_
_entity_poly.entity_id
_entity_poly.type
_entity_poly.pdbx_seq_one_letter_code
_entity_poly.pdbx_strand_id
1 'polypeptide(L)'
;MMIHMVDTGLFLLDEPLADTTGRIVTTDSGALAQGYLTVQTAHEQLQVVTNMYGGVNLEQVTVQTAQQRAMVTDLSTKTVLTTAEQLTTSFPDWTPTLEKRGFAPLIRAFLTAVATHGENPVAPSSAITSHAVCRHLLSD
;
A
#
# COMPACT_ATOMS: atom_id res chain seq x y z
N MET A 1 4.75 10.32 1.46
CA MET A 1 3.48 9.81 2.00
C MET A 1 2.70 9.04 0.95
N MET A 2 2.30 9.66 -0.17
CA MET A 2 1.56 8.94 -1.24
C MET A 2 2.28 7.70 -1.78
N ILE A 3 3.61 7.76 -1.97
CA ILE A 3 4.37 6.64 -2.56
C ILE A 3 4.23 5.32 -1.79
N HIS A 4 4.05 5.33 -0.47
CA HIS A 4 3.86 4.09 0.29
C HIS A 4 2.54 3.40 -0.05
N MET A 5 1.47 4.17 -0.26
CA MET A 5 0.17 3.64 -0.65
C MET A 5 0.15 3.19 -2.12
N VAL A 6 0.87 3.90 -2.99
CA VAL A 6 1.10 3.48 -4.38
C VAL A 6 1.84 2.15 -4.38
N ASP A 7 2.98 2.06 -3.72
CA ASP A 7 3.81 0.85 -3.67
C ASP A 7 3.05 -0.36 -3.10
N THR A 8 2.38 -0.18 -1.97
CA THR A 8 1.55 -1.23 -1.36
C THR A 8 0.41 -1.66 -2.28
N GLY A 9 -0.26 -0.71 -2.93
CA GLY A 9 -1.35 -1.00 -3.86
C GLY A 9 -0.89 -1.75 -5.10
N LEU A 10 0.24 -1.34 -5.69
CA LEU A 10 0.82 -2.03 -6.86
C LEU A 10 1.31 -3.44 -6.50
N PHE A 11 1.88 -3.63 -5.32
CA PHE A 11 2.24 -4.95 -4.81
C PHE A 11 1.03 -5.88 -4.70
N LEU A 12 -0.15 -5.35 -4.35
CA LEU A 12 -1.37 -6.14 -4.17
C LEU A 12 -2.09 -6.50 -5.48
N LEU A 13 -1.77 -5.87 -6.61
CA LEU A 13 -2.42 -6.13 -7.90
C LEU A 13 -1.94 -7.42 -8.60
N ASP A 14 -0.77 -7.95 -8.22
CA ASP A 14 -0.14 -9.19 -8.72
C ASP A 14 -0.14 -9.40 -10.27
N GLU A 15 -0.31 -8.33 -11.06
CA GLU A 15 -0.40 -8.35 -12.51
C GLU A 15 0.30 -7.14 -13.16
N PRO A 16 0.76 -7.25 -14.41
CA PRO A 16 1.28 -6.11 -15.16
C PRO A 16 0.24 -4.98 -15.32
N LEU A 17 0.71 -3.74 -15.20
CA LEU A 17 -0.15 -2.56 -15.32
C LEU A 17 -0.57 -2.38 -16.78
N ALA A 18 -1.88 -2.23 -17.02
CA ALA A 18 -2.45 -1.95 -18.33
C ALA A 18 -2.68 -0.44 -18.54
N ASP A 19 -3.17 0.25 -17.51
CA ASP A 19 -3.45 1.69 -17.55
C ASP A 19 -3.26 2.32 -16.17
N THR A 20 -2.87 3.59 -16.15
CA THR A 20 -2.71 4.41 -14.94
C THR A 20 -3.24 5.81 -15.19
N THR A 21 -4.14 6.28 -14.35
CA THR A 21 -4.69 7.64 -14.42
C THR A 21 -4.77 8.25 -13.02
N GLY A 22 -4.73 9.57 -12.93
CA GLY A 22 -4.85 10.20 -11.62
C GLY A 22 -4.91 11.71 -11.65
N ARG A 23 -4.87 12.28 -10.45
CA ARG A 23 -4.94 13.71 -10.22
C ARG A 23 -4.21 14.06 -8.95
N ILE A 24 -3.39 15.11 -9.02
CA ILE A 24 -2.80 15.75 -7.86
C ILE A 24 -3.52 17.09 -7.63
N VAL A 25 -3.84 17.36 -6.37
CA VAL A 25 -4.26 18.68 -5.89
C VAL A 25 -3.12 19.20 -5.04
N THR A 26 -2.74 20.46 -5.24
CA THR A 26 -1.71 21.12 -4.45
C THR A 26 -2.28 22.22 -3.56
N THR A 27 -1.55 22.55 -2.51
CA THR A 27 -1.77 23.77 -1.73
C THR A 27 -1.34 24.99 -2.54
N ASP A 28 -1.68 26.20 -2.08
CA ASP A 28 -1.18 27.45 -2.68
C ASP A 28 0.37 27.54 -2.64
N SER A 29 1.00 26.88 -1.67
CA SER A 29 2.46 26.77 -1.55
C SER A 29 3.08 25.67 -2.42
N GLY A 30 2.27 24.94 -3.22
CA GLY A 30 2.73 23.88 -4.10
C GLY A 30 2.96 22.52 -3.41
N ALA A 31 2.61 22.37 -2.13
CA ALA A 31 2.71 21.09 -1.44
C ALA A 31 1.56 20.15 -1.84
N LEU A 32 1.77 18.83 -1.69
CA LEU A 32 0.72 17.84 -1.95
C LEU A 32 -0.46 18.04 -0.98
N ALA A 33 -1.64 18.36 -1.52
CA ALA A 33 -2.90 18.42 -0.78
C ALA A 33 -3.59 17.06 -0.79
N GLN A 34 -3.87 16.56 -2.00
CA GLN A 34 -4.59 15.33 -2.24
C GLN A 34 -4.00 14.65 -3.47
N GLY A 35 -4.00 13.33 -3.47
CA GLY A 35 -3.58 12.51 -4.60
C GLY A 35 -4.60 11.43 -4.85
N TYR A 36 -4.95 11.25 -6.11
CA TYR A 36 -5.87 10.23 -6.58
C TYR A 36 -5.16 9.46 -7.69
N LEU A 37 -5.13 8.14 -7.57
CA LEU A 37 -4.57 7.25 -8.58
C LEU A 37 -5.54 6.09 -8.79
N THR A 38 -5.84 5.81 -10.05
CA THR A 38 -6.51 4.59 -10.50
C THR A 38 -5.53 3.81 -11.36
N VAL A 39 -5.40 2.52 -11.08
CA VAL A 39 -4.58 1.60 -11.87
C VAL A 39 -5.45 0.43 -12.30
N GLN A 40 -5.28 -0.01 -13.54
CA GLN A 40 -5.98 -1.17 -14.10
C GLN A 40 -4.94 -2.18 -14.59
N THR A 41 -5.23 -3.46 -14.38
CA THR A 41 -4.53 -4.57 -15.01
C THR A 41 -5.48 -5.29 -15.95
N ALA A 42 -5.15 -6.51 -16.39
CA ALA A 42 -6.07 -7.30 -17.21
C ALA A 42 -7.33 -7.71 -16.42
N HIS A 43 -7.20 -7.98 -15.12
CA HIS A 43 -8.29 -8.52 -14.30
C HIS A 43 -8.55 -7.77 -13.00
N GLU A 44 -7.70 -6.80 -12.64
CA GLU A 44 -7.76 -6.13 -11.35
C GLU A 44 -7.80 -4.60 -11.49
N GLN A 45 -8.28 -3.95 -10.43
CA GLN A 45 -8.34 -2.49 -10.34
C GLN A 45 -7.93 -2.03 -8.94
N LEU A 46 -7.08 -1.01 -8.91
CA LEU A 46 -6.62 -0.34 -7.70
C LEU A 46 -7.08 1.11 -7.70
N GLN A 47 -7.51 1.59 -6.53
CA GLN A 47 -7.67 3.00 -6.25
C GLN A 47 -6.83 3.39 -5.04
N VAL A 48 -6.00 4.40 -5.21
CA VAL A 48 -5.21 5.00 -4.12
C VAL A 48 -5.66 6.43 -3.92
N VAL A 49 -6.01 6.75 -2.68
CA VAL A 49 -6.36 8.10 -2.24
C VAL A 49 -5.40 8.51 -1.14
N THR A 50 -4.75 9.66 -1.32
CA THR A 50 -3.98 10.34 -0.29
C THR A 50 -4.64 11.68 -0.01
N ASN A 51 -4.91 11.99 1.25
CA ASN A 51 -5.47 13.28 1.64
C ASN A 51 -4.71 13.83 2.86
N MET A 52 -3.94 14.90 2.65
CA MET A 52 -3.13 15.54 3.69
C MET A 52 -3.92 16.53 4.55
N TYR A 53 -5.18 16.79 4.21
CA TYR A 53 -6.06 17.76 4.89
C TYR A 53 -7.19 17.12 5.70
N GLY A 54 -7.37 15.80 5.60
CA GLY A 54 -8.56 15.08 6.09
C GLY A 54 -8.82 15.12 7.60
N GLY A 55 -8.05 15.88 8.39
CA GLY A 55 -8.23 16.07 9.83
C GLY A 55 -8.00 14.81 10.68
N VAL A 56 -7.72 13.67 10.04
CA VAL A 56 -7.52 12.36 10.64
C VAL A 56 -6.28 11.74 9.99
N ASN A 57 -5.41 11.15 10.81
CA ASN A 57 -4.33 10.30 10.32
C ASN A 57 -4.85 8.85 10.27
N LEU A 58 -5.19 8.39 9.07
CA LEU A 58 -5.74 7.06 8.81
C LEU A 58 -4.96 6.40 7.68
N GLU A 59 -4.42 5.21 7.95
CA GLU A 59 -3.84 4.33 6.95
C GLU A 59 -4.78 3.14 6.76
N GLN A 60 -5.34 2.96 5.56
CA GLN A 60 -6.26 1.86 5.31
C GLN A 60 -6.06 1.25 3.93
N VAL A 61 -6.04 -0.08 3.89
CA VAL A 61 -6.02 -0.87 2.66
C VAL A 61 -7.21 -1.83 2.70
N THR A 62 -7.98 -1.86 1.61
CA THR A 62 -9.08 -2.82 1.44
C THR A 62 -8.82 -3.65 0.19
N VAL A 63 -8.81 -4.98 0.35
CA VAL A 63 -8.74 -5.94 -0.75
C VAL A 63 -10.10 -6.63 -0.84
N GLN A 64 -10.67 -6.66 -2.05
CA GLN A 64 -11.96 -7.28 -2.32
C GLN A 64 -11.79 -8.40 -3.33
N THR A 65 -12.22 -9.61 -2.95
CA THR A 65 -12.28 -10.76 -3.84
C THR A 65 -13.73 -11.18 -4.05
N ALA A 66 -13.96 -12.22 -4.85
CA ALA A 66 -15.29 -12.76 -5.08
C ALA A 66 -15.98 -13.33 -3.81
N GLN A 67 -15.20 -13.69 -2.78
CA GLN A 67 -15.73 -14.37 -1.58
C GLN A 67 -15.63 -13.52 -0.31
N GLN A 68 -14.71 -12.55 -0.26
CA GLN A 68 -14.43 -11.81 0.97
C GLN A 68 -13.93 -10.40 0.70
N ARG A 69 -14.01 -9.58 1.75
CA ARG A 69 -13.32 -8.29 1.83
C ARG A 69 -12.41 -8.29 3.05
N ALA A 70 -11.13 -8.01 2.85
CA ALA A 70 -10.17 -7.84 3.92
C ALA A 70 -9.77 -6.37 4.01
N MET A 71 -9.75 -5.82 5.22
CA MET A 71 -9.37 -4.45 5.50
C MET A 71 -8.27 -4.44 6.56
N VAL A 72 -7.16 -3.74 6.29
CA VAL A 72 -6.12 -3.45 7.28
C VAL A 72 -6.19 -1.97 7.60
N THR A 73 -6.28 -1.65 8.89
CA THR A 73 -6.32 -0.28 9.41
C THR A 73 -5.12 -0.03 10.32
N ASP A 74 -4.42 1.07 10.07
CA ASP A 74 -3.26 1.60 10.81
C ASP A 74 -2.14 0.57 11.05
N LEU A 75 -1.99 -0.38 10.11
CA LEU A 75 -1.05 -1.50 10.20
C LEU A 75 -1.20 -2.32 11.49
N SER A 76 -2.36 -2.26 12.14
CA SER A 76 -2.57 -2.79 13.50
C SER A 76 -3.71 -3.79 13.56
N THR A 77 -4.80 -3.51 12.85
CA THR A 77 -6.02 -4.30 12.90
C THR A 77 -6.38 -4.76 11.51
N LYS A 78 -6.65 -6.07 11.38
CA LYS A 78 -7.19 -6.68 10.17
C LYS A 78 -8.62 -7.13 10.44
N THR A 79 -9.54 -6.70 9.59
CA THR A 79 -10.93 -7.16 9.59
C THR A 79 -11.20 -7.90 8.29
N VAL A 80 -11.72 -9.13 8.39
CA VAL A 80 -12.16 -9.93 7.25
C VAL A 80 -13.68 -10.06 7.32
N LEU A 81 -14.33 -9.75 6.21
CA LEU A 81 -15.77 -9.81 6.01
C LEU A 81 -16.09 -10.90 4.98
N THR A 82 -16.97 -11.82 5.34
CA THR A 82 -17.58 -12.79 4.42
C THR A 82 -19.10 -12.60 4.41
N THR A 83 -19.84 -13.45 3.68
CA THR A 83 -21.31 -13.39 3.66
C THR A 83 -21.95 -13.59 5.04
N ALA A 84 -21.35 -14.42 5.89
CA ALA A 84 -21.97 -14.86 7.15
C ALA A 84 -21.31 -14.28 8.41
N GLU A 85 -20.07 -13.80 8.30
CA GLU A 85 -19.29 -13.41 9.47
C GLU A 85 -18.34 -12.24 9.23
N GLN A 86 -17.94 -11.63 10.34
CA GLN A 86 -16.86 -10.66 10.42
C GLN A 86 -15.86 -11.14 11.48
N LEU A 87 -14.59 -11.24 11.11
CA LEU A 87 -13.50 -11.55 12.04
C LEU A 87 -12.53 -10.38 12.09
N THR A 88 -12.23 -9.91 13.30
CA THR A 88 -11.22 -8.87 13.54
C THR A 88 -10.07 -9.45 14.35
N THR A 89 -8.86 -9.29 13.82
CA THR A 89 -7.60 -9.69 14.46
C THR A 89 -6.70 -8.48 14.62
N SER A 90 -6.08 -8.34 15.79
CA SER A 90 -5.12 -7.28 16.09
C SER A 90 -3.87 -7.87 16.71
N PHE A 91 -2.76 -7.13 16.65
CA PHE A 91 -1.58 -7.48 17.42
C PHE A 91 -1.86 -7.43 18.93
N PRO A 92 -1.26 -8.33 19.74
CA PRO A 92 -1.26 -8.21 21.20
C PRO A 92 -0.69 -6.86 21.66
N ASP A 93 -1.19 -6.35 22.80
CA ASP A 93 -0.87 -5.02 23.32
C ASP A 93 0.63 -4.75 23.43
N TRP A 94 1.38 -5.74 23.92
CA TRP A 94 2.83 -5.66 24.15
C TRP A 94 3.69 -5.91 22.89
N THR A 95 3.09 -6.07 21.70
CA THR A 95 3.87 -6.26 20.48
C THR A 95 4.69 -4.98 20.18
N PRO A 96 6.02 -5.06 19.97
CA PRO A 96 6.84 -3.89 19.69
C PRO A 96 6.40 -3.14 18.43
N THR A 97 6.53 -1.81 18.41
CA THR A 97 6.12 -0.97 17.27
C THR A 97 6.79 -1.38 15.96
N LEU A 98 8.09 -1.73 15.99
CA LEU A 98 8.81 -2.17 14.79
C LEU A 98 8.33 -3.52 14.26
N GLU A 99 7.78 -4.38 15.12
CA GLU A 99 7.14 -5.63 14.71
C GLU A 99 5.77 -5.32 14.09
N LYS A 100 4.93 -4.53 14.79
CA LYS A 100 3.59 -4.13 14.29
C LYS A 100 3.66 -3.48 12.91
N ARG A 101 4.61 -2.56 12.73
CA ARG A 101 4.78 -1.81 11.47
C ARG A 101 5.65 -2.50 10.41
N GLY A 102 6.02 -3.76 10.61
CA GLY A 102 6.70 -4.56 9.59
C GLY A 102 8.20 -4.25 9.37
N PHE A 103 8.77 -3.27 10.07
CA PHE A 103 10.19 -2.94 9.96
C PHE A 103 11.09 -4.08 10.42
N ALA A 104 10.84 -4.61 11.62
CA ALA A 104 11.64 -5.69 12.19
C ALA A 104 11.62 -6.97 11.32
N PRO A 105 10.46 -7.47 10.84
CA PRO A 105 10.46 -8.62 9.94
C PRO A 105 11.14 -8.32 8.59
N LEU A 106 10.98 -7.12 8.03
CA LEU A 106 11.66 -6.75 6.78
C LEU A 106 13.19 -6.69 6.93
N ILE A 107 13.70 -6.13 8.03
CA ILE A 107 15.13 -6.13 8.35
C ILE A 107 15.66 -7.56 8.47
N ARG A 108 14.95 -8.44 9.17
CA ARG A 108 15.34 -9.86 9.26
C ARG A 108 15.37 -10.53 7.89
N ALA A 109 14.35 -10.32 7.06
CA ALA A 109 14.29 -10.87 5.71
C ALA A 109 15.47 -10.39 4.84
N PHE A 110 15.81 -9.09 4.93
CA PHE A 110 16.97 -8.54 4.24
C PHE A 110 18.29 -9.17 4.72
N LEU A 111 18.51 -9.25 6.03
CA LEU A 111 19.72 -9.87 6.59
C LEU A 111 19.83 -11.35 6.20
N THR A 112 18.71 -12.08 6.17
CA THR A 112 18.67 -13.45 5.66
C THR A 112 19.11 -13.51 4.20
N ALA A 113 18.53 -12.67 3.33
CA ALA A 113 18.90 -12.61 1.91
C ALA A 113 20.40 -12.33 1.71
N VAL A 114 20.97 -11.40 2.49
CA VAL A 114 22.41 -11.11 2.45
C VAL A 114 23.23 -12.31 2.90
N ALA A 115 22.87 -12.95 4.01
CA ALA A 115 23.62 -14.06 4.58
C ALA A 115 23.58 -15.33 3.73
N THR A 116 22.48 -15.56 3.00
CA THR A 116 22.28 -16.76 2.18
C THR A 116 22.53 -16.54 0.69
N HIS A 117 22.91 -15.33 0.28
CA HIS A 117 22.89 -14.91 -1.14
C HIS A 117 21.53 -15.15 -1.80
N GLY A 118 20.45 -14.96 -1.04
CA GLY A 118 19.07 -15.11 -1.48
C GLY A 118 18.51 -13.85 -2.17
N GLU A 119 17.23 -13.91 -2.52
CA GLU A 119 16.53 -12.80 -3.16
C GLU A 119 16.26 -11.65 -2.18
N ASN A 120 16.38 -10.42 -2.67
CA ASN A 120 16.03 -9.23 -1.89
C ASN A 120 14.51 -9.25 -1.57
N PRO A 121 14.08 -9.09 -0.31
CA PRO A 121 12.66 -9.08 0.05
C PRO A 121 11.83 -7.99 -0.64
N VAL A 122 12.46 -6.97 -1.21
CA VAL A 122 11.82 -5.98 -2.07
C VAL A 122 12.54 -5.94 -3.41
N ALA A 123 11.84 -6.29 -4.48
CA ALA A 123 12.41 -6.28 -5.82
C ALA A 123 12.75 -4.84 -6.25
N PRO A 124 13.97 -4.56 -6.77
CA PRO A 124 14.28 -3.22 -7.28
C PRO A 124 13.33 -2.76 -8.39
N SER A 125 12.84 -3.69 -9.22
CA SER A 125 11.86 -3.41 -10.26
C SER A 125 10.52 -2.90 -9.70
N SER A 126 10.03 -3.45 -8.58
CA SER A 126 8.78 -2.97 -7.98
C SER A 126 8.91 -1.55 -7.47
N ALA A 127 10.02 -1.22 -6.80
CA ALA A 127 10.31 0.14 -6.35
C ALA A 127 10.40 1.12 -7.54
N ILE A 128 11.10 0.74 -8.61
CA ILE A 128 11.20 1.56 -9.83
C ILE A 128 9.81 1.81 -10.44
N THR A 129 8.95 0.79 -10.52
CA THR A 129 7.57 0.94 -11.02
C THR A 129 6.77 1.92 -10.17
N SER A 130 6.81 1.81 -8.84
CA SER A 130 6.15 2.74 -7.92
C SER A 130 6.60 4.18 -8.13
N HIS A 131 7.91 4.41 -8.32
CA HIS A 131 8.47 5.71 -8.65
C HIS A 131 8.03 6.23 -10.02
N ALA A 132 7.97 5.36 -11.04
CA ALA A 132 7.53 5.72 -12.39
C ALA A 132 6.06 6.14 -12.41
N VAL A 133 5.19 5.41 -11.71
CA VAL A 133 3.76 5.77 -11.56
C VAL A 133 3.61 7.12 -10.86
N CYS A 134 4.31 7.34 -9.74
CA CYS A 134 4.28 8.65 -9.08
C CYS A 134 4.83 9.77 -9.97
N ARG A 135 5.86 9.50 -10.79
CA ARG A 135 6.40 10.49 -11.72
C ARG A 135 5.41 10.86 -12.82
N HIS A 136 4.68 9.88 -13.34
CA HIS A 136 3.66 10.08 -14.37
C HIS A 136 2.54 11.01 -13.87
N LEU A 137 2.08 10.81 -12.63
CA LEU A 137 1.10 11.70 -11.98
C LEU A 137 1.55 13.17 -11.83
N LEU A 138 2.85 13.43 -11.90
CA LEU A 138 3.43 14.78 -11.81
C LEU A 138 3.75 15.40 -13.17
N SER A 139 3.67 14.63 -14.25
CA SER A 139 3.91 15.11 -15.63
C SER A 139 2.66 15.45 -16.41
N ASP A 140 1.50 15.04 -15.91
CA ASP A 140 0.18 15.35 -16.47
C ASP A 140 -0.39 16.64 -15.85
#